data_AF-A0A2N3IBB9-F1
#
_entry.id   AF-A0A2N3IBB9-F1
#
_cell.length_a   1.000
_cell.length_b   1.000
_cell.length_c   1.000
_cell.angle_alpha   90.00
_cell.angle_beta   90.00
_cell.angle_gamma   90.00
#
_symmetry.space_group_name_H-M   'P 1'
#
loop_
_entity.id
_entity.type
_entity.pdbx_description
1 polymer ?
#
loop_
_entity_poly.entity_id
_entity_poly.type
_entity_poly.pdbx_seq_one_letter_code
_entity_poly.pdbx_strand_id
1 'polypeptide(L)'
;MVQIKLTEEELSFLESKYPDLKFDIGENTISGVLALNCSYKNIPIKAKYDIEFHLEINCNSLLPKVRETSGKILKIAKRKKLISADFHVNNIKGELCLIIPAKEKQRYPNGFDLKEFLRHIEEHLYWISYFDRYEKKPWKDQAHGYEGYIELYHEDPTLRSEVKKALETKEKHNLTRPEIRRIIKNKK
;
A
#
# COMPACT_ATOMS: atom_id res chain seq x y z
N MET A 1 -18.64 7.30 3.10
CA MET A 1 -17.35 7.03 3.77
C MET A 1 -17.66 6.55 5.17
N VAL A 2 -16.92 5.58 5.68
CA VAL A 2 -17.11 5.07 7.04
C VAL A 2 -15.90 5.51 7.86
N GLN A 3 -16.14 6.15 8.99
CA GLN A 3 -15.09 6.54 9.92
C GLN A 3 -14.72 5.36 10.82
N ILE A 4 -13.43 5.11 10.96
CA ILE A 4 -12.88 4.18 11.94
C ILE A 4 -12.74 4.95 13.26
N LYS A 5 -13.20 4.34 14.35
CA LYS A 5 -12.99 4.82 15.71
C LYS A 5 -12.04 3.87 16.41
N LEU A 6 -10.95 4.43 16.94
CA LEU A 6 -10.00 3.63 17.72
C LEU A 6 -10.56 3.35 19.10
N THR A 7 -10.28 2.15 19.58
CA THR A 7 -10.51 1.74 20.97
C THR A 7 -9.41 2.29 21.88
N GLU A 8 -9.67 2.32 23.19
CA GLU A 8 -8.65 2.69 24.19
C GLU A 8 -7.43 1.76 24.14
N GLU A 9 -7.64 0.47 23.83
CA GLU A 9 -6.55 -0.50 23.65
C GLU A 9 -5.66 -0.13 22.44
N GLU A 10 -6.27 0.25 21.32
CA GLU A 10 -5.55 0.67 20.12
C GLU A 10 -4.79 1.97 20.31
N LEU A 11 -5.37 2.93 21.04
CA LEU A 11 -4.70 4.18 21.41
C LEU A 11 -3.50 3.90 22.33
N SER A 12 -3.68 3.07 23.36
CA SER A 12 -2.60 2.65 24.26
C SER A 12 -1.49 1.91 23.51
N PHE A 13 -1.87 1.07 22.54
CA PHE A 13 -0.93 0.40 21.65
C PHE A 13 -0.14 1.41 20.79
N LEU A 14 -0.83 2.37 20.17
CA LEU A 14 -0.20 3.40 19.34
C LEU A 14 0.82 4.20 20.16
N GLU A 15 0.43 4.70 21.32
CA GLU A 15 1.29 5.50 22.19
C GLU A 15 2.52 4.73 22.69
N SER A 16 2.34 3.45 23.04
CA SER A 16 3.43 2.63 23.59
C SER A 16 4.40 2.11 22.52
N LYS A 17 3.91 1.77 21.32
CA LYS A 17 4.74 1.18 20.24
C LYS A 17 5.26 2.22 19.25
N TYR A 18 4.50 3.30 19.03
CA TYR A 18 4.80 4.34 18.06
C TYR A 18 4.67 5.72 18.73
N PRO A 19 5.53 6.04 19.72
CA PRO A 19 5.40 7.25 20.53
C PRO A 19 5.48 8.56 19.72
N ASP A 20 6.11 8.50 18.55
CA ASP A 20 6.26 9.63 17.62
C ASP A 20 5.09 9.77 16.63
N LEU A 21 4.11 8.84 16.64
CA LEU A 21 2.83 8.97 15.96
C LEU A 21 1.77 9.50 16.94
N LYS A 22 1.01 10.51 16.53
CA LYS A 22 -0.02 11.16 17.34
C LYS A 22 -1.37 10.99 16.67
N PHE A 23 -2.37 10.67 17.48
CA PHE A 23 -3.76 10.67 17.06
C PHE A 23 -4.39 12.03 17.37
N ASP A 24 -4.94 12.68 16.34
CA ASP A 24 -5.77 13.85 16.46
C ASP A 24 -7.25 13.43 16.40
N ILE A 25 -7.95 13.61 17.52
CA ILE A 25 -9.36 13.25 17.66
C ILE A 25 -10.26 14.15 16.79
N GLY A 26 -9.91 15.44 16.63
CA GLY A 26 -10.72 16.40 15.88
C GLY A 26 -10.72 16.10 14.38
N GLU A 27 -9.55 15.76 13.85
CA GLU A 27 -9.35 15.43 12.43
C GLU A 27 -9.46 13.93 12.13
N ASN A 28 -9.70 13.10 13.15
CA ASN A 28 -9.67 11.63 13.09
C ASN A 28 -8.46 11.09 12.31
N THR A 29 -7.28 11.63 12.61
CA THR A 29 -6.06 11.46 11.81
C THR A 29 -4.91 10.99 12.70
N ILE A 30 -4.10 10.07 12.19
CA ILE A 30 -2.81 9.73 12.79
C ILE A 30 -1.70 10.33 11.93
N SER A 31 -0.81 11.08 12.56
CA SER A 31 0.35 11.67 11.87
C SER A 31 1.58 11.72 12.77
N GLY A 32 2.76 11.79 12.15
CA GLY A 32 4.03 11.92 12.85
C GLY A 32 5.14 11.09 12.23
N VAL A 33 6.17 10.80 13.02
CA VAL A 33 7.33 10.06 12.54
C VAL A 33 7.16 8.57 12.83
N LEU A 34 7.11 7.76 11.77
CA LEU A 34 7.27 6.31 11.90
C LEU A 34 8.76 5.96 11.87
N ALA A 35 9.27 5.46 12.99
CA ALA A 35 10.63 4.94 13.11
C ALA A 35 10.67 3.45 12.80
N LEU A 36 11.18 3.11 11.61
CA LEU A 36 11.39 1.74 11.18
C LEU A 36 12.62 1.15 11.87
N ASN A 37 12.45 -0.02 12.50
CA ASN A 37 13.54 -0.85 13.02
C ASN A 37 13.24 -2.32 12.73
N CYS A 38 13.20 -2.69 11.45
CA CYS A 38 12.82 -4.02 10.99
C CYS A 38 14.03 -4.76 10.42
N SER A 39 13.94 -6.09 10.37
CA SER A 39 14.93 -6.94 9.72
C SER A 39 14.27 -8.02 8.88
N TYR A 40 14.85 -8.31 7.72
CA TYR A 40 14.45 -9.43 6.87
C TYR A 40 15.70 -10.19 6.43
N LYS A 41 15.70 -11.52 6.61
CA LYS A 41 16.87 -12.39 6.35
C LYS A 41 18.16 -11.85 6.99
N ASN A 42 18.09 -11.44 8.26
CA ASN A 42 19.19 -10.86 9.05
C ASN A 42 19.77 -9.54 8.51
N ILE A 43 19.07 -8.84 7.61
CA ILE A 43 19.48 -7.52 7.15
C ILE A 43 18.64 -6.47 7.89
N PRO A 44 19.22 -5.70 8.83
CA PRO A 44 18.49 -4.67 9.55
C PRO A 44 18.39 -3.40 8.71
N ILE A 45 17.22 -2.76 8.76
CA ILE A 45 17.03 -1.40 8.27
C ILE A 45 16.47 -0.54 9.38
N LYS A 46 17.19 0.56 9.62
CA LYS A 46 16.74 1.68 10.44
C LYS A 46 16.45 2.85 9.53
N ALA A 47 15.23 3.37 9.59
CA ALA A 47 14.80 4.52 8.82
C ALA A 47 13.71 5.28 9.57
N LYS A 48 13.48 6.54 9.19
CA LYS A 48 12.38 7.38 9.68
C LYS A 48 11.61 7.95 8.50
N TYR A 49 10.29 8.01 8.63
CA TYR A 49 9.39 8.56 7.63
C TYR A 49 8.29 9.38 8.32
N ASP A 50 8.05 10.59 7.83
CA ASP A 50 6.87 11.36 8.22
C ASP A 50 5.66 10.79 7.48
N ILE A 51 4.68 10.28 8.24
CA ILE A 51 3.48 9.67 7.70
C ILE A 51 2.22 10.37 8.22
N GLU A 52 1.17 10.29 7.43
CA GLU A 52 -0.17 10.76 7.78
C GLU A 52 -1.22 9.82 7.18
N PHE A 53 -2.23 9.46 7.96
CA PHE A 53 -3.42 8.78 7.45
C PHE A 53 -4.67 9.19 8.21
N HIS A 54 -5.75 9.39 7.47
CA HIS A 54 -7.07 9.70 8.01
C HIS A 54 -7.81 8.39 8.22
N LEU A 55 -8.40 8.18 9.40
CA LEU A 55 -9.10 6.96 9.78
C LEU A 55 -10.48 6.86 9.11
N GLU A 56 -10.47 6.84 7.79
CA GLU A 56 -11.66 6.84 6.93
C GLU A 56 -11.49 5.82 5.82
N ILE A 57 -12.48 4.95 5.66
CA ILE A 57 -12.54 3.97 4.58
C ILE A 57 -13.55 4.40 3.52
N ASN A 58 -13.16 4.16 2.27
CA ASN A 58 -14.00 4.42 1.10
C ASN A 58 -14.73 3.13 0.67
N CYS A 59 -15.72 3.24 -0.22
CA CYS A 59 -16.52 2.07 -0.62
C CYS A 59 -15.73 0.99 -1.38
N ASN A 60 -14.51 1.29 -1.82
CA ASN A 60 -13.70 0.42 -2.67
C ASN A 60 -12.44 -0.10 -1.97
N SER A 61 -12.26 0.20 -0.68
CA SER A 61 -11.10 -0.23 0.11
C SER A 61 -11.48 -0.35 1.59
N LEU A 62 -10.91 -1.37 2.24
CA LEU A 62 -10.97 -1.60 3.68
C LEU A 62 -9.95 -0.76 4.45
N LEU A 63 -9.08 -0.01 3.76
CA LEU A 63 -7.94 0.65 4.35
C LEU A 63 -8.03 2.18 4.26
N PRO A 64 -7.61 2.89 5.32
CA PRO A 64 -7.24 4.29 5.26
C PRO A 64 -6.25 4.58 4.14
N LYS A 65 -6.37 5.77 3.56
CA LYS A 65 -5.31 6.31 2.72
C LYS A 65 -4.17 6.81 3.60
N VAL A 66 -2.96 6.34 3.31
CA VAL A 66 -1.73 6.78 3.98
C VAL A 66 -0.85 7.57 3.01
N ARG A 67 -0.14 8.57 3.53
CA ARG A 67 0.80 9.40 2.80
C ARG A 67 2.14 9.44 3.51
N GLU A 68 3.21 9.50 2.73
CA GLU A 68 4.53 9.93 3.19
C GLU A 68 4.68 11.43 2.90
N THR A 69 4.82 12.25 3.94
CA THR A 69 4.61 13.70 3.84
C THR A 69 5.90 14.51 3.67
N SER A 70 7.08 13.93 3.92
CA SER A 70 8.38 14.63 3.75
C SER A 70 8.91 14.62 2.31
N GLY A 71 8.25 13.87 1.42
CA GLY A 71 8.65 13.65 0.04
C GLY A 71 9.94 12.83 -0.10
N LYS A 72 10.34 12.11 0.95
CA LYS A 72 11.54 11.27 0.96
C LYS A 72 11.46 10.18 -0.12
N ILE A 73 10.32 9.52 -0.27
CA ILE A 73 10.16 8.45 -1.26
C ILE A 73 10.23 9.03 -2.69
N LEU A 74 9.61 10.19 -2.91
CA LEU A 74 9.68 10.90 -4.20
C LEU A 74 11.12 11.32 -4.55
N LYS A 75 11.91 11.75 -3.56
CA LYS A 75 13.34 12.04 -3.73
C LYS A 75 14.14 10.79 -4.08
N ILE A 76 13.83 9.64 -3.49
CA ILE A 76 14.45 8.34 -3.84
C ILE A 76 14.15 8.00 -5.30
N ALA A 77 12.88 8.08 -5.72
CA ALA A 77 12.47 7.81 -7.09
C ALA A 77 13.22 8.69 -8.11
N LYS A 78 13.28 10.01 -7.83
CA LYS A 78 14.03 10.96 -8.66
C LYS A 78 15.52 10.62 -8.75
N ARG A 79 16.17 10.31 -7.62
CA ARG A 79 17.60 9.94 -7.59
C ARG A 79 17.88 8.68 -8.40
N LYS A 80 16.99 7.69 -8.33
CA LYS A 80 17.11 6.42 -9.06
C LYS A 80 16.63 6.49 -10.51
N LYS A 81 16.10 7.63 -10.97
CA LYS A 81 15.54 7.83 -12.31
C LYS A 81 14.40 6.84 -12.63
N LEU A 82 13.61 6.53 -11.62
CA LEU A 82 12.44 5.66 -11.70
C LEU A 82 11.17 6.48 -11.47
N ILE A 83 10.02 5.97 -11.93
CA ILE A 83 8.74 6.65 -11.71
C ILE A 83 8.25 6.40 -10.28
N SER A 84 7.47 7.32 -9.72
CA SER A 84 6.97 7.19 -8.34
C SER A 84 6.12 5.94 -8.13
N ALA A 85 5.44 5.48 -9.19
CA ALA A 85 4.65 4.27 -9.19
C ALA A 85 5.49 3.04 -8.83
N ASP A 86 6.77 2.95 -9.26
CA ASP A 86 7.67 1.82 -8.94
C ASP A 86 7.99 1.71 -7.43
N PHE A 87 7.69 2.76 -6.66
CA PHE A 87 7.80 2.79 -5.19
C PHE A 87 6.44 2.73 -4.51
N HIS A 88 5.39 2.33 -5.25
CA HIS A 88 3.99 2.37 -4.84
C HIS A 88 3.52 3.75 -4.35
N VAL A 89 4.00 4.82 -4.97
CA VAL A 89 3.49 6.17 -4.69
C VAL A 89 2.54 6.62 -5.79
N ASN A 90 1.26 6.74 -5.42
CA ASN A 90 0.14 7.02 -6.33
C ASN A 90 0.16 8.45 -6.89
N ASN A 91 0.69 9.42 -6.15
CA ASN A 91 0.65 10.82 -6.56
C ASN A 91 1.78 11.65 -5.93
N ILE A 92 1.91 12.90 -6.39
CA ILE A 92 2.91 13.86 -5.89
C ILE A 92 2.73 14.25 -4.42
N LYS A 93 1.59 13.91 -3.80
CA LYS A 93 1.33 14.12 -2.37
C LYS A 93 1.81 12.96 -1.50
N GLY A 94 2.47 11.95 -2.09
CA GLY A 94 3.06 10.85 -1.35
C GLY A 94 2.07 9.77 -0.92
N GLU A 95 0.86 9.71 -1.50
CA GLU A 95 -0.11 8.65 -1.20
C GLU A 95 0.43 7.27 -1.56
N LEU A 96 0.46 6.35 -0.59
CA LEU A 96 1.04 5.02 -0.75
C LEU A 96 -0.02 4.01 -1.18
N CYS A 97 0.37 3.10 -2.07
CA CYS A 97 -0.42 1.96 -2.50
C CYS A 97 0.11 0.69 -1.84
N LEU A 98 -0.35 0.41 -0.62
CA LEU A 98 0.15 -0.71 0.19
C LEU A 98 -0.23 -2.07 -0.40
N ILE A 99 -1.44 -2.19 -0.94
CA ILE A 99 -2.00 -3.45 -1.43
C ILE A 99 -3.07 -3.17 -2.48
N ILE A 100 -3.23 -4.10 -3.41
CA ILE A 100 -4.33 -4.07 -4.37
C ILE A 100 -5.67 -4.41 -3.68
N PRO A 101 -6.77 -3.69 -3.94
CA PRO A 101 -8.06 -3.89 -3.27
C PRO A 101 -8.55 -5.33 -3.23
N ALA A 102 -8.32 -6.11 -4.30
CA ALA A 102 -8.70 -7.52 -4.35
C ALA A 102 -7.98 -8.42 -3.32
N LYS A 103 -6.78 -8.04 -2.85
CA LYS A 103 -6.05 -8.77 -1.79
C LYS A 103 -6.33 -8.22 -0.38
N GLU A 104 -7.02 -7.10 -0.24
CA GLU A 104 -7.30 -6.53 1.08
C GLU A 104 -8.04 -7.50 1.99
N LYS A 105 -9.09 -8.17 1.50
CA LYS A 105 -9.85 -9.16 2.28
C LYS A 105 -9.02 -10.38 2.72
N GLN A 106 -7.97 -10.71 1.97
CA GLN A 106 -7.08 -11.82 2.34
C GLN A 106 -6.19 -11.42 3.53
N ARG A 107 -5.72 -10.16 3.55
CA ARG A 107 -4.88 -9.63 4.61
C ARG A 107 -5.67 -9.13 5.83
N TYR A 108 -6.87 -8.61 5.60
CA TYR A 108 -7.77 -8.01 6.58
C TYR A 108 -9.11 -8.76 6.57
N PRO A 109 -9.14 -10.06 6.93
CA PRO A 109 -10.34 -10.89 6.83
C PRO A 109 -11.49 -10.40 7.73
N ASN A 110 -11.15 -9.71 8.82
CA ASN A 110 -12.10 -9.19 9.80
C ASN A 110 -12.30 -7.67 9.67
N GLY A 111 -11.87 -7.06 8.56
CA GLY A 111 -11.87 -5.61 8.38
C GLY A 111 -10.59 -4.95 8.90
N PHE A 112 -10.63 -3.62 9.01
CA PHE A 112 -9.49 -2.82 9.43
C PHE A 112 -9.02 -3.20 10.84
N ASP A 113 -7.70 -3.34 10.99
CA ASP A 113 -7.00 -3.56 12.26
C ASP A 113 -5.79 -2.63 12.31
N LEU A 114 -5.68 -1.79 13.35
CA LEU A 114 -4.62 -0.77 13.44
C LEU A 114 -3.22 -1.39 13.52
N LYS A 115 -3.07 -2.48 14.27
CA LYS A 115 -1.77 -3.13 14.50
C LYS A 115 -1.23 -3.70 13.20
N GLU A 116 -2.08 -4.41 12.46
CA GLU A 116 -1.80 -4.98 11.15
C GLU A 116 -1.59 -3.90 10.09
N PHE A 117 -2.33 -2.80 10.13
CA PHE A 117 -2.15 -1.67 9.22
C PHE A 117 -0.79 -0.98 9.41
N LEU A 118 -0.38 -0.70 10.64
CA LEU A 118 0.94 -0.13 10.92
C LEU A 118 2.06 -1.08 10.52
N ARG A 119 1.94 -2.38 10.81
CA ARG A 119 2.89 -3.41 10.35
C ARG A 119 3.00 -3.46 8.83
N HIS A 120 1.90 -3.29 8.12
CA HIS A 120 1.88 -3.26 6.66
C HIS A 120 2.57 -2.01 6.10
N ILE A 121 2.38 -0.85 6.73
CA ILE A 121 3.14 0.37 6.40
C ILE A 121 4.64 0.13 6.62
N GLU A 122 5.03 -0.48 7.74
CA GLU A 122 6.43 -0.82 8.03
C GLU A 122 7.05 -1.74 6.98
N GLU A 123 6.36 -2.81 6.58
CA GLU A 123 6.80 -3.72 5.52
C GLU A 123 7.06 -2.98 4.21
N HIS A 124 6.15 -2.07 3.84
CA HIS A 124 6.27 -1.26 2.65
C HIS A 124 7.47 -0.29 2.71
N LEU A 125 7.62 0.42 3.83
CA LEU A 125 8.73 1.35 4.04
C LEU A 125 10.08 0.64 4.16
N TYR A 126 10.10 -0.59 4.71
CA TYR A 126 11.26 -1.46 4.70
C TYR A 126 11.66 -1.82 3.27
N TRP A 127 10.69 -2.24 2.45
CA TRP A 127 10.94 -2.60 1.05
C TRP A 127 11.59 -1.43 0.30
N ILE A 128 11.04 -0.21 0.44
CA ILE A 128 11.59 1.00 -0.17
C ILE A 128 13.00 1.28 0.33
N SER A 129 13.20 1.27 1.65
CA SER A 129 14.50 1.56 2.26
C SER A 129 15.56 0.54 1.85
N TYR A 130 15.17 -0.72 1.69
CA TYR A 130 16.06 -1.80 1.26
C TYR A 130 16.46 -1.62 -0.19
N PHE A 131 15.48 -1.39 -1.06
CA PHE A 131 15.75 -1.13 -2.47
C PHE A 131 16.59 0.14 -2.64
N ASP A 132 16.37 1.15 -1.81
CA ASP A 132 17.17 2.36 -1.82
C ASP A 132 18.65 2.07 -1.57
N ARG A 133 18.92 1.32 -0.49
CA ARG A 133 20.26 1.03 0.00
C ARG A 133 21.03 0.01 -0.83
N TYR A 134 20.35 -1.02 -1.33
CA TYR A 134 21.01 -2.19 -1.92
C TYR A 134 20.73 -2.39 -3.41
N GLU A 135 19.87 -1.56 -4.01
CA GLU A 135 19.46 -1.65 -5.42
C GLU A 135 18.87 -3.01 -5.81
N LYS A 136 18.40 -3.76 -4.80
CA LYS A 136 17.80 -5.08 -4.91
C LYS A 136 16.51 -5.08 -4.13
N LYS A 137 15.50 -5.77 -4.64
CA LYS A 137 14.23 -5.95 -3.93
C LYS A 137 14.43 -7.02 -2.83
N PRO A 138 14.01 -6.79 -1.58
CA PRO A 138 14.16 -7.80 -0.53
C PRO A 138 13.25 -9.02 -0.78
N TRP A 139 12.09 -8.81 -1.39
CA TRP A 139 11.18 -9.82 -1.93
C TRP A 139 10.46 -9.24 -3.16
N LYS A 140 9.76 -10.11 -3.91
CA LYS A 140 8.97 -9.69 -5.08
C LYS A 140 7.86 -8.73 -4.65
N ASP A 141 7.81 -7.56 -5.26
CA ASP A 141 6.72 -6.60 -5.13
C ASP A 141 5.45 -7.08 -5.86
N GLN A 142 4.31 -6.48 -5.50
CA GLN A 142 3.07 -6.67 -6.23
C GLN A 142 3.04 -5.71 -7.43
N ALA A 143 2.71 -6.19 -8.62
CA ALA A 143 2.58 -5.30 -9.78
C ALA A 143 1.47 -4.25 -9.58
N HIS A 144 1.62 -3.10 -10.23
CA HIS A 144 0.71 -1.97 -10.08
C HIS A 144 -0.48 -2.03 -11.03
N GLY A 145 -1.59 -1.39 -10.64
CA GLY A 145 -2.76 -1.19 -11.50
C GLY A 145 -3.26 -2.49 -12.10
N TYR A 146 -3.61 -2.48 -13.39
CA TYR A 146 -4.14 -3.64 -14.10
C TYR A 146 -3.16 -4.83 -14.16
N GLU A 147 -1.84 -4.60 -14.09
CA GLU A 147 -0.85 -5.68 -14.11
C GLU A 147 -0.91 -6.49 -12.82
N GLY A 148 -1.10 -5.83 -11.67
CA GLY A 148 -1.36 -6.51 -10.40
C GLY A 148 -2.63 -7.37 -10.42
N TYR A 149 -3.67 -6.91 -11.12
CA TYR A 149 -4.88 -7.72 -11.33
C TYR A 149 -4.63 -8.92 -12.27
N ILE A 150 -3.81 -8.76 -13.32
CA ILE A 150 -3.43 -9.89 -14.19
C ILE A 150 -2.59 -10.92 -13.41
N GLU A 151 -1.62 -10.48 -12.61
CA GLU A 151 -0.85 -11.37 -11.72
C GLU A 151 -1.80 -12.14 -10.78
N LEU A 152 -2.75 -11.43 -10.17
CA LEU A 152 -3.80 -12.02 -9.35
C LEU A 152 -4.65 -13.06 -10.07
N TYR A 153 -5.03 -12.82 -11.33
CA TYR A 153 -5.82 -13.77 -12.11
C TYR A 153 -5.07 -15.07 -12.37
N HIS A 154 -3.76 -15.00 -12.51
CA HIS A 154 -2.93 -16.19 -12.67
C HIS A 154 -2.81 -16.99 -11.36
N GLU A 155 -2.89 -16.32 -10.21
CA GLU A 155 -2.96 -16.96 -8.89
C GLU A 155 -4.35 -17.53 -8.60
N ASP A 156 -5.40 -16.76 -8.89
CA ASP A 156 -6.81 -17.10 -8.65
C ASP A 156 -7.71 -16.68 -9.83
N PRO A 157 -8.06 -17.64 -10.72
CA PRO A 157 -8.91 -17.38 -11.86
C PRO A 157 -10.34 -16.91 -11.52
N THR A 158 -10.77 -17.00 -10.26
CA THR A 158 -12.10 -16.53 -9.85
C THR A 158 -12.21 -15.00 -9.87
N LEU A 159 -11.08 -14.28 -9.78
CA LEU A 159 -10.98 -12.81 -9.80
C LEU A 159 -11.15 -12.18 -11.20
N ARG A 160 -11.76 -12.90 -12.14
CA ARG A 160 -11.93 -12.45 -13.54
C ARG A 160 -12.70 -11.14 -13.64
N SER A 161 -13.70 -10.93 -12.79
CA SER A 161 -14.53 -9.72 -12.77
C SER A 161 -13.72 -8.48 -12.41
N GLU A 162 -12.82 -8.60 -11.44
CA GLU A 162 -11.94 -7.58 -10.92
C GLU A 162 -10.92 -7.19 -12.00
N VAL A 163 -10.34 -8.21 -12.66
CA VAL A 163 -9.42 -8.03 -13.80
C VAL A 163 -10.10 -7.32 -14.95
N LYS A 164 -11.33 -7.72 -15.28
CA LYS A 164 -12.12 -7.07 -16.32
C LYS A 164 -12.30 -5.58 -16.00
N LYS A 165 -12.75 -5.24 -14.79
CA LYS A 165 -12.95 -3.84 -14.35
C LYS A 165 -11.65 -3.03 -14.43
N ALA A 166 -10.53 -3.61 -14.00
CA ALA A 166 -9.22 -2.96 -14.05
C ALA A 166 -8.76 -2.71 -15.50
N LEU A 167 -8.96 -3.68 -16.39
CA LEU A 167 -8.64 -3.55 -17.81
C LEU A 167 -9.53 -2.54 -18.52
N GLU A 168 -10.85 -2.57 -18.31
CA GLU A 168 -11.78 -1.61 -18.91
C GLU A 168 -11.49 -0.17 -18.45
N THR A 169 -11.11 0.00 -17.18
CA THR A 169 -10.68 1.30 -16.64
C THR A 169 -9.42 1.80 -17.33
N LYS A 170 -8.43 0.92 -17.56
CA LYS A 170 -7.22 1.27 -18.30
C LYS A 170 -7.51 1.62 -19.75
N GLU A 171 -8.27 0.78 -20.44
CA GLU A 171 -8.54 0.89 -21.87
C GLU A 171 -9.62 1.95 -22.18
N LYS A 172 -10.28 2.50 -21.14
CA LYS A 172 -11.34 3.51 -21.22
C LYS A 172 -12.53 3.10 -22.10
N HIS A 173 -12.76 1.80 -22.24
CA HIS A 173 -13.91 1.23 -22.94
C HIS A 173 -14.21 -0.18 -22.42
N ASN A 174 -15.40 -0.68 -22.74
CA ASN A 174 -15.81 -2.03 -22.35
C ASN A 174 -15.11 -3.07 -23.23
N LEU A 175 -14.60 -4.13 -22.59
CA LEU A 175 -13.86 -5.18 -23.26
C LEU A 175 -14.71 -6.45 -23.37
N THR A 176 -14.69 -7.05 -24.54
CA THR A 176 -15.30 -8.35 -24.78
C THR A 176 -14.49 -9.47 -24.13
N ARG A 177 -15.14 -10.63 -23.92
CA ARG A 177 -14.48 -11.81 -23.35
C ARG A 177 -13.25 -12.27 -24.15
N PRO A 178 -13.26 -12.30 -25.50
CA PRO A 178 -12.07 -12.64 -26.30
C PRO A 178 -10.91 -11.65 -26.11
N GLU A 179 -11.19 -10.35 -26.05
CA GLU A 179 -10.17 -9.31 -25.87
C GLU A 179 -9.46 -9.46 -24.53
N ILE A 180 -10.22 -9.65 -23.44
CA ILE A 180 -9.66 -9.89 -22.10
C ILE A 180 -8.76 -11.12 -22.11
N ARG A 181 -9.20 -12.23 -22.73
CA ARG A 181 -8.39 -13.45 -22.84
C ARG A 181 -7.09 -13.21 -23.60
N ARG A 182 -7.15 -12.45 -24.69
CA ARG A 182 -5.96 -12.11 -25.51
C ARG A 182 -4.98 -11.28 -24.70
N ILE A 183 -5.44 -10.28 -23.97
CA ILE A 183 -4.60 -9.41 -23.12
C ILE A 183 -3.91 -10.23 -22.03
N ILE A 184 -4.67 -11.06 -21.31
CA ILE A 184 -4.12 -11.91 -20.25
C ILE A 184 -3.09 -12.90 -20.82
N LYS A 185 -3.38 -13.54 -21.97
CA LYS A 185 -2.47 -14.50 -22.60
C LYS A 185 -1.15 -13.87 -23.04
N ASN A 186 -1.18 -12.61 -23.50
CA ASN A 186 0.00 -11.90 -24.00
C ASN A 186 0.88 -11.31 -22.89
N LYS A 187 0.48 -11.41 -21.62
CA LYS A 187 1.19 -10.90 -20.45
C LYS A 187 1.87 -12.02 -19.63
N LYS A 188 1.96 -13.22 -20.19
CA LYS A 188 2.68 -14.37 -19.63
C LYS A 188 4.19 -14.27 -19.86
#